data_AF-A0A090T0W1-F1
#
_entry.id   AF-A0A090T0W1-F1
#
_cell.length_a   1.000
_cell.length_b   1.000
_cell.length_c   1.000
_cell.angle_alpha   90.00
_cell.angle_beta   90.00
_cell.angle_gamma   90.00
#
_symmetry.space_group_name_H-M   'P 1'
#
loop_
_entity.id
_entity.type
_entity.pdbx_description
1 polymer ?
#
loop_
_entity_poly.entity_id
_entity_poly.type
_entity_poly.pdbx_seq_one_letter_code
_entity_poly.pdbx_strand_id
1 'polypeptide(L)'
;MATQQTQLIKDGKLTSFMVDKMGGMKTGFEPTGSGRRQNYKFAPTSRMRNTFIEAGEHSLDDMLAGVERGIYAKKMGGGSVQPGTGEFNFAVREAYLIENGKITKPLKTATLISTGPKVLKEISMVGKDMALAPGMCGSVSGAVPTTVGQPSLKVDNILVGGGN
;
A
#
# COMPACT_ATOMS: atom_id res chain seq x y z
N MET A 1 8.69 12.25 -21.71
CA MET A 1 8.14 13.09 -20.63
C MET A 1 8.94 12.80 -19.36
N ALA A 2 9.35 13.83 -18.62
CA ALA A 2 10.03 13.64 -17.35
C ALA A 2 9.10 12.99 -16.31
N THR A 3 9.66 12.22 -15.38
CA THR A 3 8.91 11.70 -14.23
C THR A 3 8.60 12.83 -13.25
N GLN A 4 7.49 12.70 -12.51
CA GLN A 4 7.00 13.72 -11.58
C GLN A 4 6.79 13.11 -10.19
N GLN A 5 6.87 13.95 -9.15
CA GLN A 5 6.26 13.62 -7.87
C GLN A 5 4.75 13.89 -7.99
N THR A 6 3.97 12.82 -8.14
CA THR A 6 2.53 12.90 -8.35
C THR A 6 1.83 12.63 -7.01
N GLN A 7 1.32 13.67 -6.36
CA GLN A 7 0.49 13.51 -5.17
C GLN A 7 -0.83 12.86 -5.58
N LEU A 8 -1.04 11.60 -5.19
CA LEU A 8 -2.28 10.88 -5.51
C LEU A 8 -3.36 11.19 -4.48
N ILE A 9 -2.99 11.16 -3.21
CA ILE A 9 -3.86 11.43 -2.07
C ILE A 9 -3.16 12.44 -1.17
N LYS A 10 -3.87 13.48 -0.76
CA LYS A 10 -3.40 14.48 0.19
C LYS A 10 -4.45 14.66 1.28
N ASP A 11 -4.07 14.49 2.54
CA ASP A 11 -4.95 14.66 3.70
C ASP A 11 -6.29 13.90 3.55
N GLY A 12 -6.20 12.64 3.09
CA GLY A 12 -7.35 11.77 2.84
C GLY A 12 -8.17 12.08 1.57
N LYS A 13 -7.80 13.11 0.79
CA LYS A 13 -8.49 13.52 -0.44
C LYS A 13 -7.74 13.04 -1.67
N LEU A 14 -8.46 12.42 -2.61
CA LEU A 14 -7.95 12.10 -3.93
C LEU A 14 -7.67 13.41 -4.70
N THR A 15 -6.44 13.58 -5.16
CA THR A 15 -5.98 14.82 -5.83
C THR A 15 -5.50 14.58 -7.26
N SER A 16 -5.03 13.38 -7.58
CA SER A 16 -4.55 13.04 -8.92
C SER A 16 -4.62 11.55 -9.21
N PHE A 17 -4.40 11.20 -10.47
CA PHE A 17 -4.23 9.83 -10.95
C PHE A 17 -2.84 9.65 -11.56
N MET A 18 -2.44 8.38 -11.74
CA MET A 18 -1.33 8.04 -12.61
C MET A 18 -1.83 7.93 -14.05
N VAL A 19 -1.39 8.84 -14.89
CA VAL A 19 -1.91 9.00 -16.25
C VAL A 19 -0.79 8.83 -17.28
N ASP A 20 -1.01 7.94 -18.24
CA ASP A 20 -0.20 7.77 -19.45
C ASP A 20 -0.77 8.61 -20.61
N LYS A 21 -0.11 8.58 -21.76
CA LYS A 21 -0.52 9.41 -22.91
C LYS A 21 -1.94 9.08 -23.39
N MET A 22 -2.28 7.79 -23.50
CA MET A 22 -3.60 7.36 -23.98
C MET A 22 -4.70 7.65 -22.96
N GLY A 23 -4.42 7.45 -21.67
CA GLY A 23 -5.32 7.79 -20.57
C GLY A 23 -5.62 9.29 -20.54
N GLY A 24 -4.60 10.14 -20.73
CA GLY A 24 -4.79 11.59 -20.78
C GLY A 24 -5.69 12.02 -21.94
N MET A 25 -5.48 11.45 -23.13
CA MET A 25 -6.36 11.71 -24.29
C MET A 25 -7.82 11.28 -24.05
N LYS A 26 -8.05 10.19 -23.31
CA LYS A 26 -9.40 9.67 -23.05
C LYS A 26 -10.15 10.37 -21.92
N THR A 27 -9.42 10.92 -20.95
CA THR A 27 -9.99 11.42 -19.69
C THR A 27 -9.82 12.92 -19.49
N GLY A 28 -8.97 13.58 -20.29
CA GLY A 28 -8.63 14.99 -20.13
C GLY A 28 -7.63 15.29 -19.01
N PHE A 29 -7.19 14.29 -18.23
CA PHE A 29 -6.13 14.49 -17.24
C PHE A 29 -4.76 14.60 -17.89
N GLU A 30 -3.91 15.46 -17.32
CA GLU A 30 -2.54 15.61 -17.80
C GLU A 30 -1.70 14.34 -17.57
N PRO A 31 -0.90 13.90 -18.57
CA PRO A 31 0.03 12.80 -18.38
C PRO A 31 1.05 13.07 -17.26
N THR A 32 1.39 12.05 -16.49
CA THR A 32 2.20 12.19 -15.25
C THR A 32 3.58 11.54 -15.35
N GLY A 33 3.99 11.14 -16.55
CA GLY A 33 5.18 10.30 -16.77
C GLY A 33 5.01 8.88 -16.22
N SER A 34 3.77 8.37 -16.17
CA SER A 34 3.44 7.03 -15.63
C SER A 34 3.28 5.95 -16.70
N GLY A 35 3.49 6.28 -17.98
CA GLY A 35 3.43 5.32 -19.08
C GLY A 35 4.61 4.35 -19.08
N ARG A 36 4.41 3.10 -18.64
CA ARG A 36 5.48 2.08 -18.58
C ARG A 36 5.04 0.75 -19.19
N ARG A 37 6.02 0.01 -19.69
CA ARG A 37 5.91 -1.35 -20.25
C ARG A 37 7.15 -2.17 -19.91
N GLN A 38 7.01 -3.48 -19.91
CA GLN A 38 8.12 -4.41 -19.64
C GLN A 38 9.20 -4.37 -20.74
N ASN A 39 8.78 -4.42 -22.01
CA ASN A 39 9.68 -4.39 -23.17
C ASN A 39 8.90 -4.03 -24.45
N TYR A 40 9.56 -4.08 -25.61
CA TYR A 40 8.99 -3.70 -26.90
C TYR A 40 7.76 -4.51 -27.33
N LYS A 41 7.55 -5.71 -26.78
CA LYS A 41 6.40 -6.58 -27.11
C LYS A 41 5.08 -6.14 -26.45
N PHE A 42 5.13 -5.19 -25.52
CA PHE A 42 3.96 -4.72 -24.79
C PHE A 42 3.60 -3.27 -25.16
N ALA A 43 2.31 -2.97 -25.20
CA ALA A 43 1.84 -1.59 -25.21
C ALA A 43 2.04 -0.95 -23.82
N PRO A 44 2.46 0.32 -23.74
CA PRO A 44 2.52 1.03 -22.46
C PRO A 44 1.12 1.28 -21.90
N THR A 45 1.03 1.38 -20.58
CA THR A 45 -0.17 1.82 -19.86
C THR A 45 0.24 2.61 -18.61
N SER A 46 -0.70 3.21 -17.88
CA SER A 46 -0.46 3.85 -16.59
C SER A 46 0.06 2.85 -15.56
N ARG A 47 1.26 3.06 -15.02
CA ARG A 47 1.91 2.17 -14.07
C ARG A 47 2.58 2.93 -12.92
N MET A 48 2.65 2.27 -11.77
CA MET A 48 3.39 2.74 -10.59
C MET A 48 4.89 2.89 -10.86
N ARG A 49 5.55 3.70 -10.01
CA ARG A 49 7.01 3.93 -9.99
C ARG A 49 7.55 3.62 -8.60
N ASN A 50 7.51 4.62 -7.72
CA ASN A 50 7.81 4.49 -6.29
C ASN A 50 6.56 5.01 -5.57
N THR A 51 5.75 4.11 -5.03
CA THR A 51 4.48 4.47 -4.40
C THR A 51 4.64 4.34 -2.90
N PHE A 52 4.41 5.42 -2.17
CA PHE A 52 4.57 5.41 -0.72
C PHE A 52 3.58 6.31 0.01
N ILE A 53 3.45 6.06 1.31
CA ILE A 53 2.77 6.93 2.27
C ILE A 53 3.84 7.80 2.94
N GLU A 54 3.59 9.11 3.03
CA GLU A 54 4.50 10.07 3.68
C GLU A 54 4.60 9.81 5.18
N ALA A 55 5.75 10.16 5.78
CA ALA A 55 5.97 10.01 7.21
C ALA A 55 5.05 10.95 8.01
N GLY A 56 4.49 10.43 9.10
CA GLY A 56 3.78 11.20 10.12
C GLY A 56 4.66 11.47 11.33
N GLU A 57 4.04 11.64 12.50
CA GLU A 57 4.72 12.09 13.72
C GLU A 57 4.83 11.01 14.80
N HIS A 58 4.06 9.93 14.68
CA HIS A 58 3.93 8.94 15.74
C HIS A 58 5.14 7.98 15.81
N SER A 59 5.46 7.52 17.01
CA SER A 59 6.38 6.39 17.22
C SER A 59 5.62 5.05 17.20
N LEU A 60 6.36 3.95 17.03
CA LEU A 60 5.79 2.61 17.17
C LEU A 60 5.20 2.38 18.57
N ASP A 61 5.86 2.90 19.61
CA ASP A 61 5.39 2.78 21.00
C ASP A 61 4.05 3.51 21.20
N ASP A 62 3.86 4.69 20.61
CA ASP A 62 2.58 5.42 20.66
C ASP A 62 1.45 4.60 20.03
N MET A 63 1.74 3.95 18.90
CA MET A 63 0.77 3.12 18.20
C MET A 63 0.40 1.88 19.01
N LEU A 64 1.40 1.19 19.57
CA LEU A 64 1.21 -0.01 20.37
C LEU A 64 0.43 0.30 21.64
N ALA A 65 0.75 1.38 22.36
CA ALA A 65 0.08 1.77 23.60
C ALA A 65 -1.45 1.87 23.47
N GLY A 66 -1.95 2.24 22.29
CA GLY A 66 -3.38 2.32 21.99
C GLY A 66 -4.02 1.03 21.47
N VAL A 67 -3.41 -0.15 21.63
CA VAL A 67 -3.92 -1.44 21.17
C VAL A 67 -4.06 -2.41 22.34
N GLU A 68 -5.30 -2.64 22.79
CA GLU A 68 -5.59 -3.62 23.83
C GLU A 68 -5.35 -5.05 23.33
N ARG A 69 -5.85 -5.37 22.13
CA ARG A 69 -5.62 -6.66 21.48
C ARG A 69 -5.61 -6.48 19.97
N GLY A 70 -4.54 -6.95 19.31
CA GLY A 70 -4.39 -6.78 17.87
C GLY A 70 -3.23 -7.59 17.31
N ILE A 71 -2.84 -7.30 16.07
CA ILE A 71 -1.70 -7.93 15.42
C ILE A 71 -0.66 -6.89 15.01
N TYR A 72 0.61 -7.22 15.20
CA TYR A 72 1.73 -6.48 14.64
C TYR A 72 2.27 -7.25 13.44
N ALA A 73 1.94 -6.80 12.22
CA ALA A 73 2.41 -7.39 10.97
C ALA A 73 3.75 -6.77 10.54
N LYS A 74 4.85 -7.31 11.07
CA LYS A 74 6.21 -6.78 10.86
C LYS A 74 6.75 -6.98 9.45
N LYS A 75 6.38 -8.09 8.78
CA LYS A 75 6.74 -8.32 7.37
C LYS A 75 5.56 -8.77 6.56
N MET A 76 5.29 -8.03 5.48
CA MET A 76 4.29 -8.38 4.48
C MET A 76 4.89 -9.29 3.41
N GLY A 77 4.03 -10.13 2.83
CA GLY A 77 4.28 -10.92 1.65
C GLY A 77 3.66 -10.28 0.40
N GLY A 78 3.41 -11.12 -0.61
CA GLY A 78 2.65 -10.68 -1.79
C GLY A 78 1.16 -10.52 -1.49
N GLY A 79 0.45 -9.98 -2.47
CA GLY A 79 -1.00 -9.87 -2.44
C GLY A 79 -1.57 -9.54 -3.79
N SER A 80 -2.90 -9.57 -3.87
CA SER A 80 -3.64 -9.18 -5.06
C SER A 80 -4.70 -8.16 -4.72
N VAL A 81 -5.05 -7.35 -5.72
CA VAL A 81 -6.16 -6.40 -5.67
C VAL A 81 -7.08 -6.70 -6.84
N GLN A 82 -8.38 -6.64 -6.60
CA GLN A 82 -9.40 -6.67 -7.64
C GLN A 82 -9.85 -5.22 -7.88
N PRO A 83 -9.37 -4.52 -8.93
CA PRO A 83 -9.62 -3.08 -9.07
C PRO A 83 -11.10 -2.71 -9.21
N GLY A 84 -11.93 -3.61 -9.76
CA GLY A 84 -13.37 -3.37 -9.93
C GLY A 84 -14.15 -3.29 -8.62
N THR A 85 -13.79 -4.09 -7.61
CA THR A 85 -14.42 -4.09 -6.28
C THR A 85 -13.60 -3.29 -5.25
N GLY A 86 -12.32 -3.07 -5.54
CA GLY A 86 -11.36 -2.45 -4.64
C GLY A 86 -10.89 -3.40 -3.52
N GLU A 87 -11.30 -4.67 -3.55
CA GLU A 87 -10.90 -5.68 -2.58
C GLU A 87 -9.43 -6.04 -2.77
N PHE A 88 -8.72 -6.21 -1.65
CA PHE A 88 -7.36 -6.70 -1.64
C PHE A 88 -7.19 -7.79 -0.59
N ASN A 89 -6.19 -8.63 -0.83
CA ASN A 89 -5.63 -9.52 0.17
C ASN A 89 -4.11 -9.36 0.17
N PHE A 90 -3.49 -9.34 1.36
CA PHE A 90 -2.04 -9.39 1.52
C PHE A 90 -1.66 -10.43 2.56
N ALA A 91 -0.71 -11.29 2.22
CA ALA A 91 -0.17 -12.26 3.15
C ALA A 91 0.77 -11.57 4.15
N VAL A 92 0.76 -12.03 5.41
CA VAL A 92 1.69 -11.62 6.45
C VAL A 92 2.71 -12.74 6.66
N ARG A 93 3.99 -12.41 6.50
CA ARG A 93 5.13 -13.34 6.64
C ARG A 93 5.67 -13.41 8.06
N GLU A 94 5.63 -12.29 8.78
CA GLU A 94 6.08 -12.19 10.18
C GLU A 94 5.03 -11.36 10.93
N ALA A 95 4.33 -12.01 11.86
CA ALA A 95 3.30 -11.38 12.69
C ALA A 95 3.47 -11.76 14.16
N TYR A 96 3.04 -10.85 15.02
CA TYR A 96 2.99 -11.04 16.46
C TYR A 96 1.65 -10.59 17.01
N LEU A 97 1.24 -11.17 18.12
CA LEU A 97 0.09 -10.69 18.88
C LEU A 97 0.48 -9.42 19.65
N ILE A 98 -0.43 -8.46 19.70
CA ILE A 98 -0.36 -7.33 20.61
C ILE A 98 -1.37 -7.57 21.73
N GLU A 99 -0.92 -7.49 22.98
CA GLU A 99 -1.76 -7.59 24.18
C GLU A 99 -1.39 -6.46 25.14
N ASN A 100 -2.37 -5.63 25.52
CA ASN A 100 -2.22 -4.49 26.42
C ASN A 100 -1.05 -3.57 26.02
N GLY A 101 -1.01 -3.24 24.73
CA GLY A 101 -0.01 -2.39 24.11
C GLY A 101 1.41 -2.95 24.05
N LYS A 102 1.57 -4.26 24.20
CA LYS A 102 2.87 -4.95 24.09
C LYS A 102 2.83 -6.04 23.05
N ILE A 103 3.90 -6.14 22.27
CA ILE A 103 4.12 -7.28 21.37
C ILE A 103 4.45 -8.50 22.23
N THR A 104 3.69 -9.58 22.10
CA THR A 104 3.82 -10.77 22.95
C THR A 104 4.36 -11.97 22.19
N LYS A 105 3.49 -12.78 21.60
CA LYS A 105 3.85 -14.07 20.97
C LYS A 105 3.80 -13.98 19.45
N PRO A 106 4.67 -14.73 18.73
CA PRO A 106 4.56 -14.85 17.29
C PRO A 106 3.23 -15.53 16.90
N LEU A 107 2.66 -15.11 15.78
CA LEU A 107 1.49 -15.71 15.19
C LEU A 107 1.87 -16.51 13.94
N LYS A 108 1.08 -17.53 13.62
CA LYS A 108 1.14 -18.18 12.30
C LYS A 108 0.82 -17.15 11.22
N THR A 109 1.21 -17.45 9.98
CA THR A 109 0.91 -16.62 8.82
C THR A 109 -0.58 -16.28 8.76
N ALA A 110 -0.87 -15.01 8.50
CA ALA A 110 -2.22 -14.50 8.36
C ALA A 110 -2.38 -13.80 7.01
N THR A 111 -3.62 -13.60 6.58
CA THR A 111 -3.97 -12.82 5.40
C THR A 111 -4.79 -11.63 5.84
N LEU A 112 -4.38 -10.42 5.46
CA LEU A 112 -5.16 -9.20 5.71
C LEU A 112 -6.11 -8.97 4.54
N ILE A 113 -7.39 -8.73 4.84
CA ILE A 113 -8.44 -8.57 3.84
C ILE A 113 -9.21 -7.28 4.11
N SER A 114 -9.39 -6.44 3.09
CA SER A 114 -10.25 -5.25 3.13
C SER A 114 -10.49 -4.72 1.73
N THR A 115 -11.10 -3.53 1.62
CA THR A 115 -11.09 -2.74 0.40
C THR A 115 -10.15 -1.55 0.55
N GLY A 116 -9.56 -1.08 -0.56
CA GLY A 116 -8.66 0.08 -0.58
C GLY A 116 -9.26 1.33 0.09
N PRO A 117 -10.45 1.80 -0.33
CA PRO A 117 -11.08 2.97 0.28
C PRO A 117 -11.42 2.78 1.76
N LYS A 118 -11.78 1.56 2.19
CA LYS A 118 -12.08 1.27 3.60
C LYS A 118 -10.82 1.34 4.43
N VAL A 119 -9.78 0.57 4.08
CA VAL A 119 -8.54 0.50 4.89
C VAL A 119 -7.87 1.86 5.04
N LEU A 120 -7.88 2.69 3.99
CA LEU A 120 -7.28 4.03 4.03
C LEU A 120 -7.97 4.95 5.05
N LYS A 121 -9.26 4.75 5.32
CA LYS A 121 -10.01 5.50 6.35
C LYS A 121 -9.81 4.95 7.75
N GLU A 122 -9.39 3.70 7.88
CA GLU A 122 -9.10 3.04 9.15
C GLU A 122 -7.67 3.33 9.64
N ILE A 123 -6.85 4.03 8.84
CA ILE A 123 -5.51 4.47 9.28
C ILE A 123 -5.68 5.62 10.28
N SER A 124 -5.41 5.36 11.55
CA SER A 124 -5.57 6.33 12.64
C SER A 124 -4.25 6.98 13.07
N MET A 125 -3.12 6.32 12.81
CA MET A 125 -1.78 6.83 13.14
C MET A 125 -0.78 6.49 12.04
N VAL A 126 0.08 7.45 11.71
CA VAL A 126 1.16 7.34 10.73
C VAL A 126 2.50 7.60 11.40
N GLY A 127 3.44 6.67 11.22
CA GLY A 127 4.73 6.69 11.88
C GLY A 127 5.74 7.63 11.23
N LYS A 128 6.81 7.94 11.96
CA LYS A 128 7.96 8.70 11.44
C LYS A 128 9.04 7.84 10.78
N ASP A 129 8.93 6.52 10.89
CA ASP A 129 9.92 5.50 10.52
C ASP A 129 9.78 5.05 9.05
N MET A 130 9.83 6.00 8.13
CA MET A 130 9.65 5.74 6.70
C MET A 130 10.70 4.76 6.14
N ALA A 131 10.23 3.71 5.47
CA ALA A 131 11.08 2.74 4.79
C ALA A 131 10.58 2.45 3.37
N LEU A 132 11.53 2.09 2.49
CA LEU A 132 11.26 1.69 1.10
C LEU A 132 11.69 0.24 0.89
N ALA A 133 10.95 -0.47 0.04
CA ALA A 133 11.28 -1.83 -0.38
C ALA A 133 11.12 -1.99 -1.90
N PRO A 134 12.04 -2.72 -2.57
CA PRO A 134 11.89 -3.05 -3.98
C PRO A 134 10.73 -4.04 -4.18
N GLY A 135 10.08 -3.96 -5.34
CA GLY A 135 9.00 -4.86 -5.70
C GLY A 135 8.81 -4.98 -7.20
N MET A 136 7.88 -5.84 -7.60
CA MET A 136 7.47 -6.03 -8.98
C MET A 136 5.96 -5.77 -9.08
N CYS A 137 5.58 -4.96 -10.05
CA CYS A 137 4.18 -4.75 -10.39
C CYS A 137 3.86 -5.52 -11.67
N GLY A 138 2.85 -6.38 -11.65
CA GLY A 138 2.27 -7.03 -12.84
C GLY A 138 1.05 -6.27 -13.35
N SER A 139 0.92 -6.12 -14.66
CA SER A 139 -0.29 -5.57 -15.31
C SER A 139 -0.32 -5.97 -16.79
N VAL A 140 -1.28 -5.46 -17.56
CA VAL A 140 -1.42 -5.71 -19.01
C VAL A 140 -0.19 -5.29 -19.82
N SER A 141 0.64 -4.36 -19.31
CA SER A 141 1.90 -3.97 -19.94
C SER A 141 3.12 -4.79 -19.49
N GLY A 142 2.88 -5.96 -18.89
CA GLY A 142 3.91 -6.87 -18.36
C GLY A 142 4.35 -6.55 -16.92
N ALA A 143 5.41 -7.23 -16.49
CA ALA A 143 6.03 -7.04 -15.18
C ALA A 143 7.06 -5.90 -15.23
N VAL A 144 6.92 -4.91 -14.35
CA VAL A 144 7.86 -3.78 -14.26
C VAL A 144 8.39 -3.65 -12.83
N PRO A 145 9.69 -3.30 -12.65
CA PRO A 145 10.24 -3.03 -11.34
C PRO A 145 9.60 -1.76 -10.76
N THR A 146 9.29 -1.81 -9.47
CA THR A 146 8.66 -0.73 -8.70
C THR A 146 9.29 -0.66 -7.32
N THR A 147 9.03 0.42 -6.60
CA THR A 147 9.30 0.51 -5.16
C THR A 147 7.99 0.77 -4.44
N VAL A 148 7.83 0.16 -3.28
CA VAL A 148 6.75 0.45 -2.34
C VAL A 148 7.35 1.02 -1.07
N GLY A 149 6.58 1.79 -0.32
CA GLY A 149 7.05 2.36 0.92
C GLY A 149 5.94 2.81 1.84
N GLN A 150 6.24 2.79 3.13
CA GLN A 150 5.39 3.36 4.16
C GLN A 150 6.20 3.44 5.45
N PRO A 151 5.84 4.34 6.36
CA PRO A 151 6.20 4.19 7.77
C PRO A 151 5.37 3.07 8.41
N SER A 152 5.55 2.86 9.71
CA SER A 152 4.58 2.12 10.51
C SER A 152 3.20 2.80 10.41
N LEU A 153 2.14 1.99 10.31
CA LEU A 153 0.76 2.47 10.24
C LEU A 153 -0.07 1.72 11.29
N LYS A 154 -0.92 2.46 12.01
CA LYS A 154 -1.98 1.85 12.82
C LYS A 154 -3.27 1.84 12.02
N VAL A 155 -3.79 0.65 11.77
CA VAL A 155 -5.11 0.43 11.14
C VAL A 155 -6.05 -0.07 12.23
N ASP A 156 -7.09 0.71 12.55
CA ASP A 156 -7.99 0.41 13.67
C ASP A 156 -8.80 -0.86 13.44
N ASN A 157 -9.28 -1.08 12.20
CA ASN A 157 -10.03 -2.28 11.85
C ASN A 157 -9.59 -2.88 10.51
N ILE A 158 -9.19 -4.15 10.55
CA ILE A 158 -8.93 -4.95 9.35
C ILE A 158 -9.29 -6.42 9.61
N LEU A 159 -9.83 -7.10 8.59
CA LEU A 159 -10.12 -8.52 8.71
C LEU A 159 -8.81 -9.31 8.62
N VAL A 160 -8.57 -10.16 9.62
CA VAL A 160 -7.41 -11.04 9.70
C VAL A 160 -7.85 -12.47 9.44
N GLY A 161 -7.56 -12.97 8.24
CA GLY A 161 -7.76 -14.37 7.88
C GLY A 161 -6.62 -15.23 8.40
N GLY A 162 -6.85 -15.96 9.49
CA GLY A 162 -5.91 -16.91 10.08
C GLY A 162 -6.64 -18.08 10.73
N GLY A 163 -6.04 -19.27 10.67
CA GLY A 163 -6.48 -20.45 11.41
C GLY A 163 -5.73 -20.55 12.73
N ASN A 164 -6.41 -21.01 13.79
CA ASN A 164 -5.82 -21.30 15.10
C ASN A 164 -4.54 -22.17 15.00
#